data_AF-A0A373G2I0-F1
#
_entry.id   AF-A0A373G2I0-F1
#
_cell.length_a   1.000
_cell.length_b   1.000
_cell.length_c   1.000
_cell.angle_alpha   90.00
_cell.angle_beta   90.00
_cell.angle_gamma   90.00
#
_symmetry.space_group_name_H-M   'P 1'
#
loop_
_entity.id
_entity.type
_entity.pdbx_description
1 polymer ?
#
loop_
_entity_poly.entity_id
_entity_poly.type
_entity_poly.pdbx_seq_one_letter_code
_entity_poly.pdbx_strand_id
1 'polypeptide(L)' 'MINEEVLKIVLNDKTFGQREAADIVGGRGRLFRLVGSGDIRAEKIPPNRQNGRWYCNAYDVIKNATLK' A
#
# COMPACT_ATOMS: atom_id res chain seq x y z
N MET A 1 -12.14 -18.75 0.88
CA MET A 1 -11.05 -17.98 1.53
C MET A 1 -9.94 -17.80 0.51
N ILE A 2 -9.41 -16.60 0.36
CA ILE A 2 -8.19 -16.38 -0.44
C ILE A 2 -6.99 -16.91 0.37
N ASN A 3 -6.08 -17.61 -0.30
CA ASN A 3 -4.85 -18.11 0.31
C ASN A 3 -3.85 -16.94 0.48
N GLU A 4 -3.58 -16.57 1.74
CA GLU A 4 -2.68 -15.46 2.08
C GLU A 4 -1.23 -15.71 1.64
N GLU A 5 -0.77 -16.97 1.65
CA GLU A 5 0.57 -17.33 1.19
C GLU A 5 0.72 -17.10 -0.31
N VAL A 6 -0.29 -17.52 -1.10
CA VAL A 6 -0.31 -17.29 -2.56
C VAL A 6 -0.32 -15.80 -2.87
N LEU A 7 -1.12 -15.00 -2.14
CA LEU A 7 -1.10 -13.54 -2.29
C LEU A 7 0.28 -12.97 -1.98
N LYS A 8 0.91 -13.41 -0.89
CA LYS A 8 2.24 -12.94 -0.50
C LYS A 8 3.29 -13.30 -1.54
N ILE A 9 3.26 -14.51 -2.10
CA ILE A 9 4.17 -14.93 -3.18
C ILE A 9 4.02 -14.02 -4.41
N VAL A 10 2.78 -13.67 -4.78
CA VAL A 10 2.50 -12.95 -6.03
C VAL A 10 2.64 -11.42 -5.91
N LEU A 11 2.43 -10.85 -4.72
CA LEU A 11 2.28 -9.41 -4.53
C LEU A 11 3.38 -8.77 -3.68
N ASN A 12 4.21 -9.54 -2.98
CA ASN A 12 5.17 -8.98 -2.03
C ASN A 12 6.31 -8.19 -2.68
N ASP A 13 6.58 -8.39 -3.97
CA ASP A 13 7.55 -7.63 -4.78
C ASP A 13 6.89 -6.59 -5.70
N LYS A 14 5.55 -6.49 -5.67
CA LYS A 14 4.78 -5.54 -6.48
C LYS A 14 4.37 -4.33 -5.66
N THR A 15 4.03 -3.26 -6.36
CA THR A 15 3.64 -2.00 -5.73
C THR A 15 2.45 -1.37 -6.42
N PHE A 16 1.60 -0.71 -5.64
CA PHE A 16 0.59 0.22 -6.12
C PHE A 16 1.06 1.66 -5.99
N GLY A 17 0.55 2.53 -6.86
CA GLY A 17 0.71 3.97 -6.70
C GLY A 17 -0.12 4.50 -5.52
N GLN A 18 0.19 5.70 -5.03
CA GLN A 18 -0.51 6.30 -3.88
C GLN A 18 -2.04 6.32 -4.01
N ARG A 19 -2.56 6.75 -5.17
CA ARG A 19 -4.00 6.95 -5.36
C ARG A 19 -4.73 5.61 -5.32
N GLU A 20 -4.22 4.64 -6.07
CA GLU A 20 -4.74 3.27 -6.08
C GLU A 20 -4.67 2.61 -4.70
N ALA A 21 -3.53 2.70 -4.03
CA ALA A 21 -3.38 2.19 -2.67
C ALA A 21 -4.37 2.86 -1.70
N ALA A 22 -4.53 4.18 -1.79
CA ALA A 22 -5.48 4.93 -0.98
C ALA A 22 -6.92 4.49 -1.24
N ASP A 23 -7.31 4.27 -2.50
CA ASP A 23 -8.66 3.83 -2.84
C ASP A 23 -8.96 2.43 -2.29
N ILE A 24 -7.99 1.50 -2.34
CA ILE A 24 -8.10 0.13 -1.83
C ILE A 24 -8.24 0.09 -0.30
N VAL A 25 -7.44 0.87 0.42
CA VAL A 25 -7.44 0.86 1.91
C VAL A 25 -8.49 1.80 2.51
N GLY A 26 -9.37 2.40 1.70
CA GLY A 26 -10.48 3.23 2.18
C GLY A 26 -10.15 4.71 2.41
N GLY A 27 -9.05 5.20 1.87
CA GLY A 27 -8.75 6.62 1.74
C GLY A 27 -7.30 6.99 2.07
N ARG A 28 -6.90 8.18 1.60
CA ARG A 28 -5.51 8.67 1.73
C ARG A 28 -5.07 8.86 3.19
N GLY A 29 -5.96 9.35 4.05
CA GLY A 29 -5.65 9.52 5.48
C GLY A 29 -5.37 8.19 6.17
N ARG A 30 -6.10 7.12 5.81
CA ARG A 30 -5.86 5.77 6.33
C ARG A 30 -4.57 5.18 5.77
N LEU A 31 -4.31 5.33 4.47
CA LEU A 31 -3.04 4.91 3.86
C LEU A 31 -1.84 5.49 4.60
N PHE A 32 -1.82 6.79 4.88
CA PHE A 32 -0.71 7.43 5.58
C PHE A 32 -0.56 6.96 7.02
N ARG A 33 -1.66 6.66 7.71
CA ARG A 33 -1.58 6.07 9.06
C ARG A 33 -0.92 4.69 9.02
N LEU A 34 -1.35 3.84 8.08
CA LEU A 34 -0.81 2.47 7.92
C LEU A 34 0.66 2.46 7.50
N VAL A 35 1.06 3.40 6.63
CA VAL A 35 2.48 3.56 6.29
C VAL A 35 3.26 4.06 7.51
N GLY A 36 2.72 5.02 8.26
CA GLY A 36 3.36 5.57 9.45
C GLY A 36 3.52 4.57 10.60
N SER A 37 2.60 3.60 10.74
CA SER A 37 2.69 2.50 11.70
C SER A 37 3.55 1.32 11.22
N GLY A 38 3.94 1.28 9.95
CA GLY A 38 4.69 0.18 9.36
C GLY A 38 3.83 -1.00 8.86
N ASP A 39 2.50 -0.88 8.91
CA ASP A 39 1.57 -1.89 8.40
C ASP A 39 1.57 -1.97 6.86
N ILE A 40 1.98 -0.90 6.19
CA ILE A 40 2.24 -0.86 4.74
C ILE A 40 3.66 -0.36 4.50
N ARG A 41 4.51 -1.23 3.97
CA ARG A 41 5.82 -0.82 3.45
C ARG A 41 5.60 0.08 2.24
N ALA A 42 6.17 1.28 2.26
CA ALA A 42 6.09 2.19 1.13
C ALA A 42 7.37 3.01 0.97
N GLU A 43 7.73 3.28 -0.28
CA GLU A 43 8.82 4.18 -0.63
C GLU A 43 8.28 5.39 -1.39
N LYS A 44 8.82 6.57 -1.09
CA LYS A 44 8.56 7.80 -1.84
C LYS A 44 9.80 8.22 -2.59
N ILE A 45 9.71 8.35 -3.91
CA ILE A 45 10.83 8.70 -4.78
C ILE A 45 10.51 9.96 -5.62
N PRO A 46 11.30 11.04 -5.50
CA PRO A 46 12.30 11.28 -4.46
C PRO A 46 11.64 11.54 -3.09
N PRO A 47 12.31 11.20 -1.97
CA PRO A 47 11.72 11.28 -0.62
C PRO A 47 11.39 12.72 -0.21
N ASN A 48 12.22 13.67 -0.62
CA ASN A 48 12.14 15.07 -0.20
C ASN A 48 11.38 15.99 -1.18
N ARG A 49 10.44 15.45 -1.97
CA ARG A 49 9.54 16.28 -2.79
C ARG A 49 8.09 16.04 -2.47
N GLN A 50 7.31 17.11 -2.47
CA GLN A 50 5.85 17.03 -2.30
C GLN A 50 5.23 16.04 -3.30
N ASN A 51 5.62 16.14 -4.58
CA ASN A 51 5.13 15.33 -5.70
C ASN A 51 5.98 14.08 -6.01
N GLY A 52 6.76 13.59 -5.05
CA GLY A 52 7.44 12.30 -5.21
C GLY A 52 6.43 11.18 -5.43
N ARG A 53 6.74 10.26 -6.36
CA ARG A 53 5.92 9.08 -6.61
C ARG A 53 6.02 8.15 -5.41
N TRP A 54 4.89 7.54 -5.06
CA TRP A 54 4.83 6.56 -3.99
C TRP A 54 4.69 5.16 -4.57
N TYR A 55 5.36 4.23 -3.92
CA TYR A 55 5.35 2.82 -4.23
C TYR A 55 4.96 2.09 -2.95
N CYS A 56 3.69 1.72 -2.84
CA CYS A 56 3.15 1.04 -1.65
C CYS A 56 3.12 -0.46 -1.92
N ASN A 57 3.65 -1.28 -1.02
CA ASN A 57 3.71 -2.73 -1.19
C ASN A 57 2.32 -3.32 -1.44
N ALA A 58 2.17 -4.08 -2.52
CA ALA A 58 0.86 -4.53 -2.97
C ALA A 58 0.23 -5.56 -2.02
N TYR A 59 1.01 -6.48 -1.46
CA TYR A 59 0.50 -7.45 -0.48
C TYR A 59 -0.01 -6.74 0.77
N ASP A 60 0.77 -5.81 1.33
CA ASP A 60 0.39 -5.08 2.54
C ASP A 60 -0.89 -4.24 2.31
N VAL A 61 -1.02 -3.63 1.13
CA VAL A 61 -2.21 -2.88 0.72
C VAL A 61 -3.44 -3.78 0.64
N ILE A 62 -3.35 -4.95 -0.01
CA ILE A 62 -4.49 -5.89 -0.12
C ILE A 62 -4.86 -6.47 1.24
N LYS A 63 -3.88 -6.77 2.09
CA LYS A 63 -4.11 -7.23 3.47
C LYS A 63 -4.90 -6.23 4.31
N ASN A 64 -4.72 -4.93 4.03
CA ASN A 64 -5.41 -3.83 4.71
C ASN A 64 -6.58 -3.25 3.90
N ALA A 65 -7.02 -3.93 2.84
CA ALA A 65 -8.12 -3.48 2.01
C ALA A 65 -9.42 -3.38 2.83
N THR A 66 -10.26 -2.42 2.49
CA THR A 66 -11.58 -2.26 3.11
C THR A 66 -12.62 -1.97 2.05
N LEU A 67 -13.81 -2.55 2.23
CA LEU A 67 -14.98 -2.12 1.49
C LEU A 67 -15.36 -0.71 1.97
N LYS A 68 -15.81 0.12 1.02
CA LYS A 68 -16.39 1.43 1.32
C LYS A 68 -17.85 1.29 1.72
#